data_AF-A0A8B7XZV0-F1
#
_entry.id   AF-A0A8B7XZV0-F1
#
_cell.length_a   1.000
_cell.length_b   1.000
_cell.length_c   1.000
_cell.angle_alpha   90.00
_cell.angle_beta   90.00
_cell.angle_gamma   90.00
#
_symmetry.space_group_name_H-M   'P 1'
#
loop_
_entity.id
_entity.type
_entity.pdbx_description
1 polymer ?
#
loop_
_entity_poly.entity_id
_entity_poly.type
_entity_poly.pdbx_seq_one_letter_code
_entity_poly.pdbx_strand_id
1 'polypeptide(L)' 'MGQQVYFAYEETGFWMRVCCQSGRGFFLHIRNNFGQEVIRVERQFKCMAGGCWLANLDCCSWEVTVESPPGNPTGRVKQG' A
#
# COMPACT_ATOMS: atom_id res chain seq x y z
N MET A 1 26.07 -14.34 -1.45
CA MET A 1 24.95 -15.02 -2.14
C MET A 1 23.66 -14.45 -1.57
N GLY A 2 22.77 -13.92 -2.41
CA GLY A 2 21.46 -13.43 -1.99
C GLY A 2 20.39 -14.47 -2.30
N GLN A 3 19.58 -14.86 -1.32
CA GLN A 3 18.42 -15.71 -1.55
C GLN A 3 17.19 -14.81 -1.64
N GLN A 4 16.38 -14.98 -2.69
CA GLN A 4 15.06 -14.39 -2.72
C GLN A 4 14.20 -15.10 -1.67
N VAL A 5 13.67 -14.35 -0.70
CA VAL A 5 12.85 -14.90 0.40
C VAL A 5 11.37 -14.61 0.18
N TYR A 6 11.08 -13.49 -0.51
CA TYR A 6 9.72 -13.01 -0.75
C TYR A 6 9.53 -12.56 -2.19
N PHE A 7 8.29 -12.65 -2.65
CA PHE A 7 7.80 -12.12 -3.92
C PHE A 7 6.71 -11.10 -3.63
N ALA A 8 6.74 -9.94 -4.29
CA ALA A 8 5.73 -8.90 -4.12
C ALA A 8 5.03 -8.64 -5.46
N TYR A 9 3.70 -8.58 -5.45
CA TYR A 9 2.92 -8.11 -6.60
C TYR A 9 1.87 -7.08 -6.17
N GLU A 10 1.62 -6.12 -7.06
CA GLU A 10 0.65 -5.05 -6.86
C GLU A 10 -0.66 -5.38 -7.57
N GLU A 11 -1.76 -5.36 -6.82
CA GLU A 11 -3.11 -5.40 -7.31
C GLU A 11 -3.73 -3.99 -7.22
N THR A 12 -4.06 -3.41 -8.38
CA THR A 12 -4.70 -2.08 -8.49
C THR A 12 -5.87 -2.14 -9.44
N GLY A 13 -6.99 -1.54 -9.05
CA GLY A 13 -8.16 -1.39 -9.92
C GLY A 13 -7.86 -0.53 -11.15
N PHE A 14 -8.35 -0.99 -12.31
CA PHE A 14 -8.10 -0.40 -13.63
C PHE A 14 -8.46 1.10 -13.73
N TRP A 15 -9.53 1.54 -13.05
CA TRP A 15 -10.00 2.93 -13.05
C TRP A 15 -9.14 3.90 -12.23
N MET A 16 -8.35 3.40 -11.27
CA MET A 16 -7.45 4.25 -10.47
C MET A 16 -6.14 4.60 -11.21
N ARG A 17 -5.77 3.85 -12.25
CA ARG A 17 -4.56 4.12 -13.07
C ARG A 17 -4.71 5.33 -14.00
N VAL A 18 -5.93 5.67 -14.40
CA VAL A 18 -6.20 6.68 -15.43
C VAL A 18 -6.50 8.06 -14.83
N CYS A 19 -7.24 8.13 -13.71
CA CYS A 19 -7.68 9.42 -13.15
C CYS A 19 -6.83 9.96 -12.00
N CYS A 20 -6.10 9.11 -11.25
CA CYS A 20 -5.50 9.53 -9.97
C CYS A 20 -4.07 9.04 -9.72
N GLN A 21 -3.37 8.62 -10.76
CA GLN A 21 -1.91 8.43 -10.85
C GLN A 21 -1.21 8.11 -9.51
N SER A 22 -0.49 9.07 -8.90
CA SER A 22 0.30 8.90 -7.67
C SER A 22 -0.54 8.66 -6.41
N GLY A 23 -1.83 9.00 -6.44
CA GLY A 23 -2.76 8.89 -5.32
C GLY A 23 -3.67 7.67 -5.30
N ARG A 24 -3.47 6.74 -6.23
CA ARG A 24 -4.23 5.50 -6.28
C ARG A 24 -4.08 4.69 -4.99
N GLY A 25 -5.19 4.08 -4.58
CA GLY A 25 -5.14 2.97 -3.65
C GLY A 25 -4.57 1.73 -4.33
N PHE A 26 -3.89 0.88 -3.57
CA PHE A 26 -3.34 -0.37 -4.06
C PHE A 26 -3.27 -1.40 -2.96
N PHE A 27 -3.34 -2.66 -3.35
CA PHE A 27 -2.99 -3.80 -2.51
C PHE A 27 -1.65 -4.34 -2.98
N LEU A 28 -0.70 -4.49 -2.06
CA LEU A 28 0.57 -5.15 -2.32
C LEU A 28 0.59 -6.45 -1.53
N HIS A 29 0.67 -7.55 -2.27
CA HIS A 29 0.66 -8.89 -1.72
C HIS A 29 2.08 -9.43 -1.72
N ILE A 30 2.60 -9.73 -0.53
CA ILE A 30 3.95 -10.26 -0.35
C ILE A 30 3.84 -11.73 0.02
N ARG A 31 4.30 -12.60 -0.88
CA ARG A 31 4.30 -14.04 -0.73
C ARG A 31 5.68 -14.58 -0.41
N ASN A 32 5.74 -15.66 0.36
CA ASN A 32 6.98 -16.42 0.53
C ASN A 32 7.25 -17.31 -0.70
N ASN A 33 8.41 -17.98 -0.69
CA ASN A 33 8.77 -18.93 -1.75
C ASN A 33 7.86 -20.16 -1.83
N PHE A 34 7.02 -20.40 -0.82
CA PHE A 34 6.01 -21.47 -0.81
C PHE A 34 4.66 -21.02 -1.40
N GLY A 35 4.58 -19.78 -1.91
CA GLY A 35 3.37 -19.21 -2.50
C GLY A 35 2.32 -18.73 -1.50
N GLN A 36 2.61 -18.77 -0.20
CA GLN A 36 1.71 -18.28 0.85
C GLN A 36 1.88 -16.78 1.03
N GLU A 37 0.77 -16.05 1.11
CA GLU A 37 0.79 -14.62 1.43
C GLU A 37 1.11 -14.41 2.92
N VAL A 38 2.24 -13.77 3.18
CA VAL A 38 2.74 -13.56 4.54
C VAL A 38 2.44 -12.14 4.99
N ILE A 39 2.56 -11.16 4.09
CA ILE A 39 2.31 -9.75 4.39
C ILE A 39 1.37 -9.19 3.34
N ARG A 40 0.34 -8.48 3.80
CA ARG A 40 -0.56 -7.70 2.96
C ARG A 40 -0.42 -6.23 3.30
N VAL A 41 -0.21 -5.41 2.28
CA VAL A 41 -0.07 -3.96 2.45
C VAL A 41 -1.18 -3.28 1.66
N GLU A 42 -2.04 -2.52 2.36
CA GLU A 42 -3.16 -1.80 1.77
C GLU A 42 -2.93 -0.29 1.87
N ARG A 43 -3.00 0.40 0.74
CA ARG A 43 -3.12 1.85 0.69
C ARG A 43 -4.53 2.21 0.27
N GLN A 44 -5.25 2.92 1.13
CA GLN A 44 -6.56 3.45 0.78
C GLN A 44 -6.45 4.61 -0.22
N PHE A 45 -7.39 4.64 -1.16
CA PHE A 45 -7.47 5.70 -2.14
C PHE A 45 -7.89 7.03 -1.48
N LYS A 46 -7.07 8.08 -1.67
CA LYS A 46 -7.37 9.44 -1.21
C LYS A 46 -7.23 10.40 -2.39
N CYS A 47 -8.36 10.87 -2.93
CA CYS A 47 -8.40 11.82 -4.07
C CYS A 47 -7.62 13.13 -3.85
N MET A 48 -7.42 13.54 -2.59
CA MET A 48 -6.86 14.85 -2.22
C MET A 48 -5.54 14.74 -1.44
N ALA A 49 -4.97 13.55 -1.31
CA ALA A 49 -3.68 13.40 -0.63
C ALA A 49 -2.53 13.87 -1.53
N GLY A 50 -1.55 14.57 -0.96
CA GLY A 50 -0.44 15.20 -1.68
C GLY A 50 -0.76 16.50 -2.44
N GLY A 51 -1.99 17.04 -2.34
CA GLY A 51 -2.42 18.26 -3.02
C GLY A 51 -1.98 19.56 -2.33
N CYS A 52 -0.67 19.84 -2.27
CA CYS A 52 -0.03 21.11 -1.83
C CYS A 52 -0.42 21.65 -0.42
N TRP A 53 0.46 22.47 0.18
CA TRP A 53 0.42 23.22 1.48
C TRP A 53 -0.09 22.54 2.78
N LEU A 54 -0.92 21.51 2.71
CA LEU A 54 -1.60 20.80 3.80
C LEU A 54 -1.13 19.35 3.95
N ALA A 55 -0.01 18.96 3.34
CA ALA A 55 0.50 17.58 3.36
C ALA A 55 0.72 17.02 4.79
N ASN A 56 0.93 17.92 5.76
CA ASN A 56 1.06 17.59 7.19
C ASN A 56 -0.28 17.41 7.94
N LEU A 57 -1.43 17.72 7.32
CA LEU A 57 -2.75 17.47 7.91
C LEU A 57 -3.23 16.05 7.59
N ASP A 58 -3.86 15.39 8.57
CA ASP A 58 -4.34 13.99 8.48
C ASP A 58 -5.26 13.70 7.27
N CYS A 59 -5.95 14.71 6.74
CA CYS A 59 -6.81 14.56 5.56
C CYS A 59 -6.02 14.41 4.24
N CYS A 60 -4.78 14.90 4.17
CA CYS A 60 -3.99 15.00 2.94
C CYS A 60 -2.71 14.16 2.94
N SER A 61 -2.42 13.43 4.01
CA SER A 61 -1.28 12.52 4.11
C SER A 61 -1.55 11.15 3.51
N TRP A 62 -0.50 10.52 2.97
CA TRP A 62 -0.55 9.13 2.53
C TRP A 62 -0.46 8.19 3.71
N GLU A 63 -1.34 7.20 3.77
CA GLU A 63 -1.37 6.20 4.83
C GLU A 63 -1.46 4.81 4.21
N VAL A 64 -0.69 3.89 4.76
CA VAL A 64 -0.60 2.51 4.32
C VAL A 64 -0.73 1.61 5.55
N THR A 65 -1.64 0.63 5.49
CA THR A 65 -1.80 -0.37 6.54
C THR A 65 -1.02 -1.62 6.16
N VAL A 66 -0.26 -2.16 7.11
CA VAL A 66 0.51 -3.40 6.95
C VAL A 66 -0.10 -4.47 7.84
N GLU A 67 -0.41 -5.62 7.25
CA GLU A 67 -0.98 -6.78 7.92
C GLU A 67 -0.05 -7.99 7.77
N SER A 68 0.15 -8.75 8.85
CA SER A 68 0.97 -9.95 8.86
C SER A 68 0.53 -10.88 10.01
N PRO A 69 0.02 -12.10 9.73
CA PRO A 69 -0.46 -12.60 8.43
C PRO A 69 -1.68 -11.80 7.90
N PRO A 70 -2.13 -12.02 6.65
CA PRO A 70 -3.27 -11.30 6.08
C PRO A 70 -4.51 -11.41 6.99
N GLY A 71 -5.10 -10.28 7.36
CA GLY A 71 -6.18 -10.20 8.34
C GLY A 71 -5.75 -9.86 9.77
N ASN A 72 -4.45 -9.76 10.06
CA ASN A 72 -3.94 -9.27 11.34
C ASN A 72 -3.14 -7.96 11.14
N PRO A 73 -3.75 -6.78 11.33
CA PRO A 73 -3.09 -5.50 11.12
C PRO A 73 -1.97 -5.30 12.14
N THR A 74 -0.73 -5.26 11.65
CA THR A 74 0.47 -5.06 12.48
C THR A 74 0.71 -3.58 12.76
N GLY A 75 0.38 -2.71 11.82
CA GLY A 75 0.57 -1.27 12.00
C GLY A 75 0.22 -0.45 10.77
N ARG A 76 0.34 0.88 10.90
CA ARG A 76 0.10 1.83 9.81
C ARG A 76 1.31 2.75 9.64
N VAL A 77 1.65 3.03 8.39
CA VAL A 77 2.73 3.92 8.00
C VAL A 77 2.11 5.14 7.36
N LYS A 78 2.48 6.33 7.84
CA LYS A 78 2.03 7.62 7.31
C LYS A 78 3.21 8.34 6.68
N GLN A 79 3.04 8.81 5.45
CA GLN A 79 3.99 9.70 4.77
C GLN A 79 3.34 11.08 4.63
N GLY A 80 3.97 12.07 5.28
CA GLY A 80 3.64 13.50 5.19
C GLY A 80 4.43 14.20 4.08
#